data_AF-A0A149RYP9-F1
#
_entry.id   AF-A0A149RYP9-F1
#
_cell.length_a   1.000
_cell.length_b   1.000
_cell.length_c   1.000
_cell.angle_alpha   90.00
_cell.angle_beta   90.00
_cell.angle_gamma   90.00
#
_symmetry.space_group_name_H-M   'P 1'
#
loop_
_entity.id
_entity.type
_entity.pdbx_description
1 polymer ?
#
loop_
_entity_poly.entity_id
_entity_poly.type
_entity_poly.pdbx_seq_one_letter_code
_entity_poly.pdbx_strand_id
1 'polypeptide(L)'
;MPLVWRQRPDIHCTIAGADMPESVLLLAAPGVEMIGPVPDCGILFDRTRLSIAPLRFGAGVKGKVLDSMAAGVPCVMTPIAAEGMELPKDFADATGETAEALAALIVSLHDDSATHARMARVGRHFIRERHDHARIIEALGRIAEDTRVKRQAR
;
A
#
# COMPACT_ATOMS: atom_id res chain seq x y z
N MET A 1 -14.27 10.71 -5.48
CA MET A 1 -12.97 10.90 -6.16
C MET A 1 -13.07 11.98 -7.26
N PRO A 2 -13.37 13.26 -6.93
CA PRO A 2 -13.81 14.23 -7.94
C PRO A 2 -12.75 14.54 -9.02
N LEU A 3 -11.48 14.71 -8.62
CA LEU A 3 -10.39 15.05 -9.55
C LEU A 3 -10.08 13.91 -10.52
N VAL A 4 -10.18 12.65 -10.06
CA VAL A 4 -10.01 11.47 -10.93
C VAL A 4 -11.20 11.35 -11.89
N TRP A 5 -12.43 11.48 -11.38
CA TRP A 5 -13.63 11.35 -12.21
C TRP A 5 -13.82 12.44 -13.26
N ARG A 6 -13.15 13.59 -13.12
CA ARG A 6 -13.07 14.60 -14.19
C ARG A 6 -12.39 14.07 -15.45
N GLN A 7 -11.50 13.10 -15.33
CA GLN A 7 -10.78 12.49 -16.44
C GLN A 7 -11.29 11.08 -16.75
N ARG A 8 -11.61 10.31 -15.70
CA ARG A 8 -12.00 8.90 -15.76
C ARG A 8 -13.20 8.62 -14.85
N PRO A 9 -14.43 8.94 -15.28
CA PRO A 9 -15.65 8.76 -14.49
C PRO A 9 -16.01 7.27 -14.27
N ASP A 10 -15.41 6.37 -15.04
CA ASP A 10 -15.59 4.92 -14.97
C ASP A 10 -14.79 4.24 -13.84
N ILE A 11 -13.83 4.94 -13.24
CA ILE A 11 -13.03 4.40 -12.13
C ILE A 11 -13.89 4.33 -10.86
N HIS A 12 -14.03 3.12 -10.34
CA HIS A 12 -14.69 2.87 -9.06
C HIS A 12 -13.68 2.90 -7.91
N CYS A 13 -14.15 3.36 -6.74
CA CYS A 13 -13.37 3.40 -5.51
C CYS A 13 -13.98 2.44 -4.50
N THR A 14 -13.15 1.62 -3.89
CA THR A 14 -13.56 0.70 -2.82
C THR A 14 -12.86 1.11 -1.53
N ILE A 15 -13.63 1.30 -0.46
CA ILE A 15 -13.12 1.56 0.89
C ILE A 15 -13.49 0.36 1.76
N ALA A 16 -12.48 -0.26 2.37
CA ALA A 16 -12.63 -1.45 3.20
C ALA A 16 -11.89 -1.27 4.54
N GLY A 17 -12.47 -1.82 5.60
CA GLY A 17 -11.99 -1.67 6.97
C GLY A 17 -13.09 -1.80 8.00
N ALA A 18 -12.73 -2.25 9.20
CA ALA A 18 -13.62 -2.23 10.36
C ALA A 18 -13.77 -0.80 10.90
N ASP A 19 -14.81 -0.58 11.72
CA ASP A 19 -15.00 0.60 12.56
C ASP A 19 -14.86 1.95 11.82
N MET A 20 -15.39 2.02 10.59
CA MET A 20 -15.35 3.24 9.81
C MET A 20 -16.16 4.35 10.52
N PRO A 21 -15.57 5.53 10.75
CA PRO A 21 -16.31 6.67 11.27
C PRO A 21 -17.49 7.02 10.36
N GLU A 22 -18.57 7.56 10.94
CA GLU A 22 -19.75 8.00 10.19
C GLU A 22 -19.37 8.94 9.03
N SER A 23 -18.42 9.85 9.25
CA SER A 23 -17.91 10.75 8.22
C SER A 23 -17.31 10.04 6.99
N VAL A 24 -16.79 8.82 7.15
CA VAL A 24 -16.28 7.99 6.07
C VAL A 24 -17.42 7.20 5.42
N LEU A 25 -18.37 6.67 6.21
CA LEU A 25 -19.55 5.97 5.70
C LEU A 25 -20.41 6.88 4.81
N LEU A 26 -20.50 8.18 5.16
CA LEU A 26 -21.20 9.20 4.36
C LEU A 26 -20.55 9.50 3.00
N LEU A 27 -19.35 8.96 2.72
CA LEU A 27 -18.73 9.06 1.39
C LEU A 27 -19.32 8.05 0.39
N ALA A 28 -20.15 7.11 0.85
CA ALA A 28 -20.84 6.16 -0.01
C ALA A 28 -21.67 6.90 -1.07
N ALA A 29 -21.44 6.59 -2.34
CA ALA A 29 -22.05 7.25 -3.48
C ALA A 29 -21.92 6.35 -4.72
N PRO A 30 -22.62 6.64 -5.83
CA PRO A 30 -22.32 5.99 -7.11
C PRO A 30 -20.82 6.08 -7.43
N GLY A 31 -20.18 4.93 -7.66
CA GLY A 31 -18.73 4.83 -7.88
C GLY A 31 -17.87 4.74 -6.60
N VAL A 32 -18.46 4.75 -5.40
CA VAL A 32 -17.76 4.54 -4.12
C VAL A 32 -18.46 3.45 -3.31
N GLU A 33 -17.81 2.30 -3.18
CA GLU A 33 -18.32 1.15 -2.45
C GLU A 33 -17.66 1.04 -1.06
N MET A 34 -18.49 0.80 -0.04
CA MET A 34 -18.05 0.58 1.34
C MET A 34 -18.19 -0.91 1.69
N ILE A 35 -17.08 -1.61 1.92
CA ILE A 35 -17.09 -3.08 2.09
C ILE A 35 -17.06 -3.51 3.57
N GLY A 36 -16.79 -2.59 4.50
CA GLY A 36 -16.70 -2.92 5.92
C GLY A 36 -15.50 -3.85 6.22
N PRO A 37 -15.53 -4.63 7.32
CA PRO A 37 -14.44 -5.52 7.69
C PRO A 37 -14.29 -6.67 6.68
N VAL A 38 -13.06 -6.92 6.25
CA VAL A 38 -12.74 -8.00 5.31
C VAL A 38 -11.78 -8.99 5.99
N PRO A 39 -12.13 -10.29 6.05
CA PRO A 39 -11.28 -11.30 6.72
C PRO A 39 -9.92 -11.49 6.04
N ASP A 40 -9.88 -11.34 4.72
CA ASP A 40 -8.68 -11.49 3.91
C ASP A 40 -8.59 -10.36 2.87
N CYS A 41 -7.58 -9.49 3.03
CA CYS A 41 -7.30 -8.40 2.11
C CYS A 41 -6.92 -8.90 0.70
N GLY A 42 -6.42 -10.13 0.56
CA GLY A 42 -6.11 -10.75 -0.74
C GLY A 42 -7.29 -10.73 -1.71
N ILE A 43 -8.50 -11.02 -1.19
CA ILE A 43 -9.75 -10.98 -1.96
C ILE A 43 -10.02 -9.57 -2.53
N LEU A 44 -9.63 -8.52 -1.80
CA LEU A 44 -9.72 -7.15 -2.32
C LEU A 44 -8.67 -6.92 -3.39
N PHE A 45 -7.43 -7.31 -3.14
CA PHE A 45 -6.33 -7.07 -4.07
C PHE A 45 -6.52 -7.77 -5.42
N ASP A 46 -7.10 -8.97 -5.45
CA ASP A 46 -7.37 -9.72 -6.68
C ASP A 46 -8.26 -8.97 -7.69
N ARG A 47 -9.15 -8.11 -7.19
CA ARG A 47 -10.04 -7.27 -7.99
C ARG A 47 -9.63 -5.79 -8.00
N THR A 48 -8.47 -5.46 -7.44
CA THR A 48 -8.02 -4.07 -7.30
C THR A 48 -6.95 -3.75 -8.34
N ARG A 49 -7.21 -2.71 -9.13
CA ARG A 49 -6.24 -2.19 -10.10
C ARG A 49 -5.10 -1.44 -9.41
N LEU A 50 -5.42 -0.56 -8.45
CA LEU A 50 -4.47 0.24 -7.67
C LEU A 50 -4.96 0.38 -6.23
N SER A 51 -4.04 0.38 -5.26
CA SER A 51 -4.34 0.78 -3.89
C SER A 51 -3.90 2.23 -3.65
N ILE A 52 -4.58 2.93 -2.74
CA ILE A 52 -4.28 4.31 -2.41
C ILE A 52 -3.97 4.43 -0.92
N ALA A 53 -2.87 5.07 -0.56
CA ALA A 53 -2.48 5.33 0.82
C ALA A 53 -2.28 6.84 1.05
N PRO A 54 -3.37 7.63 1.17
CA PRO A 54 -3.31 9.09 1.23
C PRO A 54 -3.12 9.59 2.68
N LEU A 55 -2.10 9.09 3.38
CA LEU A 55 -1.90 9.38 4.81
C LEU A 55 -1.47 10.85 5.02
N ARG A 56 -2.14 11.52 5.95
CA ARG A 56 -1.76 12.87 6.43
C ARG A 56 -0.89 12.84 7.67
N PHE A 57 -0.93 11.73 8.41
CA PHE A 57 -0.20 11.50 9.64
C PHE A 57 0.10 10.01 9.76
N GLY A 58 1.15 9.67 10.48
CA GLY A 58 1.56 8.29 10.74
C GLY A 58 3.07 8.22 10.96
N ALA A 59 3.56 7.09 11.46
CA ALA A 59 4.98 6.82 11.64
C ALA A 59 5.24 5.33 11.40
N GLY A 60 6.51 4.97 11.15
CA GLY A 60 6.94 3.59 10.96
C GLY A 60 6.58 3.02 9.59
N VAL A 61 6.69 1.69 9.43
CA VAL A 61 6.41 0.98 8.17
C VAL A 61 4.91 0.73 8.02
N LYS A 62 4.36 0.94 6.82
CA LYS A 62 2.92 0.84 6.57
C LYS A 62 2.60 -0.55 5.99
N GLY A 63 2.16 -1.46 6.85
CA GLY A 63 1.85 -2.85 6.47
C GLY A 63 0.96 -2.96 5.23
N LYS A 64 -0.11 -2.15 5.14
CA LYS A 64 -1.04 -2.18 3.98
C LYS A 64 -0.37 -1.83 2.64
N VAL A 65 0.67 -0.99 2.64
CA VAL A 65 1.43 -0.68 1.42
C VAL A 65 2.23 -1.92 1.01
N LEU A 66 2.87 -2.59 1.97
CA LEU A 66 3.59 -3.84 1.73
C LEU A 66 2.66 -4.98 1.30
N ASP A 67 1.47 -5.09 1.90
CA ASP A 67 0.46 -6.09 1.51
C ASP A 67 0.03 -5.90 0.05
N SER A 68 -0.19 -4.65 -0.36
CA SER A 68 -0.48 -4.30 -1.76
C SER A 68 0.67 -4.72 -2.68
N MET A 69 1.92 -4.44 -2.31
CA MET A 69 3.11 -4.84 -3.07
C MET A 69 3.23 -6.37 -3.17
N ALA A 70 2.92 -7.09 -2.09
CA ALA A 70 2.94 -8.55 -2.02
C ALA A 70 1.88 -9.17 -2.94
N ALA A 71 0.69 -8.57 -3.00
CA ALA A 71 -0.35 -8.94 -3.96
C ALA A 71 -0.03 -8.52 -5.41
N GLY A 72 1.01 -7.71 -5.61
CA GLY A 72 1.37 -7.15 -6.91
C GLY A 72 0.37 -6.09 -7.40
N VAL A 73 -0.27 -5.39 -6.46
CA VAL A 73 -1.09 -4.22 -6.72
C VAL A 73 -0.24 -2.98 -6.46
N PRO A 74 0.03 -2.13 -7.48
CA PRO A 74 0.73 -0.87 -7.27
C PRO A 74 -0.04 0.05 -6.32
N CYS A 75 0.72 0.84 -5.55
CA CYS A 75 0.17 1.75 -4.55
C CYS A 75 0.53 3.19 -4.88
N VAL A 76 -0.47 4.08 -4.99
CA VAL A 76 -0.28 5.53 -5.06
C VAL A 76 -0.43 6.10 -3.65
N MET A 77 0.54 6.87 -3.18
CA MET A 77 0.62 7.19 -1.75
C MET A 77 1.17 8.58 -1.46
N THR A 78 1.03 9.06 -0.23
CA THR A 78 1.72 10.28 0.22
C THR A 78 3.17 9.97 0.63
N PRO A 79 4.08 10.96 0.70
CA PRO A 79 5.40 10.74 1.25
C PRO A 79 5.37 10.13 2.66
N ILE A 80 4.41 10.56 3.49
CA ILE A 80 4.18 10.01 4.84
C ILE A 80 3.92 8.51 4.79
N ALA A 81 3.16 8.03 3.81
CA ALA A 81 2.90 6.60 3.63
C ALA A 81 4.15 5.83 3.20
N ALA A 82 5.06 6.47 2.46
CA ALA A 82 6.31 5.90 1.97
C ALA A 82 7.43 5.85 3.04
N GLU A 83 7.33 6.65 4.10
CA GLU A 83 8.35 6.72 5.16
C GLU A 83 8.69 5.36 5.77
N GLY A 84 9.96 5.19 6.13
CA GLY A 84 10.47 3.98 6.78
C GLY A 84 10.66 2.79 5.83
N MET A 85 10.46 2.98 4.52
CA MET A 85 10.64 1.95 3.50
C MET A 85 11.62 2.42 2.44
N GLU A 86 12.65 1.62 2.15
CA GLU A 86 13.56 1.83 1.01
C GLU A 86 12.88 1.38 -0.28
N LEU A 87 11.84 2.10 -0.69
CA LEU A 87 10.99 1.70 -1.82
C LEU A 87 11.77 1.66 -3.14
N PRO A 88 11.47 0.69 -4.03
CA PRO A 88 11.95 0.71 -5.40
C PRO A 88 11.54 2.00 -6.12
N LYS A 89 12.34 2.44 -7.10
CA LYS A 89 12.13 3.73 -7.80
C LYS A 89 10.69 3.90 -8.29
N ASP A 90 10.11 2.88 -8.96
CA ASP A 90 8.75 2.97 -9.47
C ASP A 90 7.71 3.27 -8.37
N PHE A 91 7.91 2.76 -7.14
CA PHE A 91 7.02 3.02 -6.00
C PHE A 91 7.32 4.36 -5.33
N ALA A 92 8.59 4.76 -5.26
CA ALA A 92 8.98 6.08 -4.78
C ALA A 92 8.43 7.21 -5.67
N ASP A 93 8.41 7.00 -7.00
CA ASP A 93 7.83 7.95 -7.96
C ASP A 93 6.29 7.99 -7.90
N ALA A 94 5.64 6.95 -7.35
CA ALA A 94 4.19 6.90 -7.15
C ALA A 94 3.74 7.64 -5.87
N THR A 95 4.48 8.68 -5.48
CA THR A 95 4.20 9.51 -4.30
C THR A 95 3.72 10.92 -4.67
N GLY A 96 2.70 11.41 -3.97
CA GLY A 96 2.14 12.75 -4.18
C GLY A 96 1.64 13.39 -2.88
N GLU A 97 1.98 14.66 -2.67
CA GLU A 97 1.59 15.41 -1.45
C GLU A 97 0.20 16.03 -1.52
N THR A 98 -0.29 16.32 -2.73
CA THR A 98 -1.56 17.02 -2.95
C THR A 98 -2.61 16.10 -3.56
N ALA A 99 -3.88 16.49 -3.46
CA ALA A 99 -4.98 15.76 -4.07
C ALA A 99 -4.85 15.71 -5.61
N GLU A 100 -4.34 16.77 -6.21
CA GLU A 100 -4.07 16.88 -7.65
C GLU A 100 -2.96 15.93 -8.09
N ALA A 101 -1.85 15.88 -7.32
CA ALA A 101 -0.74 14.98 -7.62
C ALA A 101 -1.17 13.51 -7.50
N LEU A 102 -1.89 13.16 -6.43
CA LEU A 102 -2.44 11.81 -6.26
C LEU A 102 -3.42 11.47 -7.38
N ALA A 103 -4.33 12.37 -7.75
CA ALA A 103 -5.30 12.13 -8.82
C ALA A 103 -4.61 11.91 -10.18
N ALA A 104 -3.58 12.69 -10.50
CA ALA A 104 -2.82 12.53 -11.74
C ALA A 104 -2.09 11.19 -11.79
N LEU A 105 -1.44 10.78 -10.68
CA LEU A 105 -0.79 9.49 -10.57
C LEU A 105 -1.78 8.32 -10.70
N ILE A 106 -2.96 8.43 -10.09
CA ILE A 106 -4.01 7.43 -10.19
C ILE A 106 -4.43 7.23 -11.63
N VAL A 107 -4.77 8.31 -12.35
CA VAL A 107 -5.20 8.22 -13.76
C VAL A 107 -4.09 7.66 -14.64
N SER A 108 -2.87 8.21 -14.52
CA SER A 108 -1.72 7.79 -15.33
C SER A 108 -1.41 6.30 -15.15
N LEU A 109 -1.36 5.82 -13.91
CA LEU A 109 -1.01 4.44 -13.61
C LEU A 109 -2.15 3.46 -13.86
N HIS A 110 -3.40 3.92 -13.74
CA HIS A 110 -4.57 3.12 -14.09
C HIS A 110 -4.52 2.76 -15.58
N ASP A 111 -4.12 3.71 -16.42
CA ASP A 111 -4.16 3.60 -17.89
C ASP A 111 -2.92 2.93 -18.49
N ASP A 112 -1.78 3.05 -17.81
CA ASP A 112 -0.55 2.40 -18.23
C ASP A 112 -0.47 0.94 -17.70
N SER A 113 -1.02 0.03 -18.50
CA SER A 113 -0.93 -1.42 -18.23
C SER A 113 0.51 -1.94 -18.17
N ALA A 114 1.44 -1.36 -18.94
CA ALA A 114 2.82 -1.83 -18.98
C ALA A 114 3.59 -1.43 -17.72
N THR A 115 3.44 -0.17 -17.30
CA THR A 115 4.03 0.30 -16.03
C THR A 115 3.41 -0.39 -14.84
N HIS A 116 2.09 -0.60 -14.82
CA HIS A 116 1.47 -1.39 -13.76
C HIS A 116 2.03 -2.80 -13.67
N ALA A 117 2.11 -3.53 -14.79
CA ALA A 117 2.64 -4.89 -14.80
C ALA A 117 4.11 -4.94 -14.35
N ARG A 118 4.89 -3.90 -14.68
CA ARG A 118 6.26 -3.73 -14.18
C ARG A 118 6.28 -3.53 -12.66
N MET A 119 5.48 -2.60 -12.14
CA MET A 119 5.36 -2.32 -10.72
C MET A 119 4.89 -3.54 -9.92
N ALA A 120 3.95 -4.32 -10.46
CA ALA A 120 3.48 -5.57 -9.85
C ALA A 120 4.63 -6.57 -9.67
N ARG A 121 5.49 -6.73 -10.69
CA ARG A 121 6.68 -7.61 -10.60
C ARG A 121 7.71 -7.07 -9.61
N VAL A 122 8.01 -5.77 -9.68
CA VAL A 122 8.99 -5.09 -8.81
C VAL A 122 8.54 -5.17 -7.35
N GLY A 123 7.28 -4.90 -7.06
CA GLY A 123 6.70 -4.96 -5.72
C GLY A 123 6.79 -6.35 -5.11
N ARG A 124 6.38 -7.39 -5.85
CA ARG A 124 6.50 -8.79 -5.38
C ARG A 124 7.95 -9.21 -5.15
N HIS A 125 8.87 -8.77 -6.00
CA HIS A 125 10.29 -9.05 -5.80
C HIS A 125 10.83 -8.36 -4.55
N PHE A 126 10.51 -7.08 -4.35
CA PHE A 126 10.90 -6.31 -3.17
C PHE A 126 10.45 -6.98 -1.87
N ILE A 127 9.18 -7.44 -1.80
CA ILE A 127 8.66 -8.14 -0.63
C ILE A 127 9.42 -9.44 -0.36
N ARG A 128 9.63 -10.29 -1.38
CA ARG A 128 10.37 -11.55 -1.21
C ARG A 128 11.80 -11.34 -0.72
N GLU A 129 12.48 -10.29 -1.18
CA GLU A 129 13.86 -10.04 -0.79
C GLU A 129 13.98 -9.47 0.62
N ARG A 130 13.12 -8.51 0.98
CA ARG A 130 13.32 -7.65 2.17
C ARG A 130 12.29 -7.80 3.27
N HIS A 131 11.13 -8.38 2.98
CA HIS A 131 9.98 -8.41 3.89
C HIS A 131 9.33 -9.79 3.97
N ASP A 132 10.04 -10.84 3.55
CA ASP A 132 9.58 -12.21 3.76
C ASP A 132 9.56 -12.56 5.25
N HIS A 133 8.46 -13.15 5.70
CA HIS A 133 8.19 -13.40 7.11
C HIS A 133 9.24 -14.33 7.73
N ALA A 134 9.73 -15.31 6.96
CA ALA A 134 10.78 -16.22 7.41
C ALA A 134 12.10 -15.47 7.65
N ARG A 135 12.43 -14.49 6.80
CA ARG A 135 13.65 -13.68 6.94
C ARG A 135 13.58 -12.71 8.12
N ILE A 136 12.41 -12.14 8.39
CA ILE A 136 12.20 -11.30 9.58
C ILE A 136 12.38 -12.13 10.85
N ILE A 137 11.78 -13.33 10.91
CA ILE A 137 11.96 -14.25 12.04
C ILE A 137 13.43 -14.66 12.20
N GLU A 138 14.11 -14.98 11.11
CA GLU A 138 15.53 -15.37 11.11
C GLU A 138 16.43 -14.23 11.62
N ALA A 139 16.20 -13.00 11.18
CA ALA A 139 16.95 -11.82 11.64
C ALA A 139 16.72 -11.53 13.12
N LEU A 140 15.47 -11.63 13.60
CA LEU A 140 15.14 -11.50 15.02
C LEU A 140 15.76 -12.62 15.86
N GLY A 141 15.77 -13.86 15.34
CA GLY A 141 16.42 -15.01 15.97
C GLY A 141 17.91 -14.78 16.17
N ARG A 142 18.62 -14.29 15.15
CA ARG A 142 20.05 -13.96 15.23
C ARG A 142 20.35 -12.92 16.30
N ILE A 143 19.55 -11.86 16.40
CA ILE A 143 19.73 -10.81 17.42
C ILE A 143 19.46 -11.35 18.83
N ALA A 144 18.44 -12.21 18.99
CA ALA A 144 18.11 -12.82 20.27
C ALA A 144 19.21 -13.77 20.77
N GLU A 145 19.85 -14.52 19.86
CA GLU A 145 21.01 -15.38 20.16
C GLU A 145 22.24 -14.54 20.53
N ASP A 146 22.55 -13.50 19.77
CA ASP A 146 23.69 -12.60 20.03
C ASP A 146 23.56 -11.89 21.40
N THR A 147 22.33 -11.54 21.80
CA THR A 147 22.04 -10.93 23.09
C THR A 147 22.17 -11.93 24.24
N ARG A 148 21.83 -13.21 24.02
CA ARG A 148 22.03 -14.29 25.00
C ARG A 148 23.51 -14.58 25.23
N VAL A 149 24.31 -14.67 24.17
CA VAL A 149 25.76 -14.92 24.26
C VAL A 149 26.47 -13.79 25.02
N LYS A 150 26.13 -12.52 24.73
CA LYS A 150 26.70 -11.36 25.45
C LYS A 150 26.30 -11.27 26.92
N ARG A 151 25.17 -11.87 27.32
CA ARG A 151 24.74 -11.94 28.73
C ARG A 151 25.38 -13.09 29.52
N GLN A 152 25.75 -14.20 28.87
CA GLN A 152 26.43 -15.32 29.52
C GLN A 152 27.95 -15.12 29.64
N ALA A 153 28.51 -14.20 28.86
CA ALA A 153 29.92 -13.80 28.92
C ALA A 153 30.22 -12.67 29.94
N ARG A 154 29.25 -12.29 30.78
CA ARG A 154 29.37 -11.33 31.88
C ARG A 154 29.11 -12.04 33.20
#